data_AF-A0A9D5WBR4-F1
#
_entry.id   AF-A0A9D5WBR4-F1
#
_cell.length_a   1.000
_cell.length_b   1.000
_cell.length_c   1.000
_cell.angle_alpha   90.00
_cell.angle_beta   90.00
_cell.angle_gamma   90.00
#
_symmetry.space_group_name_H-M   'P 1'
#
loop_
_entity.id
_entity.type
_entity.pdbx_description
1 polymer ?
#
loop_
_entity_poly.entity_id
_entity_poly.type
_entity_poly.pdbx_seq_one_letter_code
_entity_poly.pdbx_strand_id
1 'polypeptide(L)'
;MVTVELESPEVKTYIRQVVLETLKEALAASSGADATQPHSELATLLLLHVRDMEAFKIRIESELAAIKQKLGSIEERLDKIETTMATKDDLKNAVANMVTKDDIANMATKDDLIDAIAKIGKSIKKRLSEKETPTEKEMLSDK
;
A
#
# COMPACT_ATOMS: atom_id res chain seq x y z
N MET A 1 7.10 5.61 19.28
CA MET A 1 8.44 5.67 19.87
C MET A 1 8.59 4.53 20.88
N VAL A 2 9.31 3.45 20.55
CA VAL A 2 9.67 2.41 21.52
C VAL A 2 11.00 2.83 22.13
N THR A 3 10.95 3.43 23.31
CA THR A 3 12.12 3.59 24.16
C THR A 3 12.56 2.19 24.59
N VAL A 4 13.71 1.73 24.10
CA VAL A 4 14.38 0.58 24.71
C VAL A 4 14.83 1.06 26.07
N GLU A 5 13.99 0.82 27.08
CA GLU A 5 14.32 1.12 28.47
C GLU A 5 15.44 0.18 28.88
N LEU A 6 16.66 0.72 28.92
CA LEU A 6 17.81 0.16 29.65
C LEU A 6 17.49 -0.09 31.14
N GLU A 7 16.27 0.24 31.58
CA GLU A 7 15.74 0.02 32.91
C GLU A 7 14.93 -1.27 33.08
N SER A 8 14.69 -2.05 32.01
CA SER A 8 14.00 -3.34 32.09
C SER A 8 14.61 -4.22 33.20
N PRO A 9 13.80 -4.73 34.15
CA PRO A 9 14.27 -5.58 35.24
C PRO A 9 15.07 -6.80 34.75
N GLU A 10 14.71 -7.34 33.59
CA GLU A 10 15.34 -8.50 32.96
C GLU A 10 16.77 -8.17 32.52
N VAL A 11 16.97 -7.03 31.85
CA VAL A 11 18.30 -6.57 31.40
C VAL A 11 19.20 -6.26 32.59
N LYS A 12 18.67 -5.61 33.64
CA LYS A 12 19.41 -5.35 34.89
C LYS A 12 19.85 -6.64 35.58
N THR A 13 18.97 -7.64 35.61
CA THR A 13 19.26 -8.95 36.23
C THR A 13 20.35 -9.69 35.46
N TYR A 14 20.27 -9.68 34.13
CA TYR A 14 21.27 -10.30 33.26
C TYR A 14 22.65 -9.66 33.43
N ILE A 15 22.73 -8.32 33.40
CA ILE A 15 24.00 -7.60 33.61
C ILE A 15 24.59 -7.92 34.99
N ARG A 16 23.77 -7.91 36.05
CA ARG A 16 24.22 -8.27 37.40
C ARG A 16 24.79 -9.69 37.44
N GLN A 17 24.16 -10.64 36.76
CA GLN A 17 24.59 -12.03 36.76
C GLN A 17 25.93 -12.21 36.02
N VAL A 18 26.09 -11.57 34.86
CA VAL A 18 27.36 -11.58 34.12
C VAL A 18 28.49 -10.98 34.97
N VAL A 19 28.27 -9.81 35.60
CA VAL A 19 29.27 -9.18 36.46
C VAL A 19 29.64 -10.05 37.66
N LEU A 20 28.66 -10.71 38.29
CA LEU A 20 28.91 -11.59 39.44
C LEU A 20 29.71 -12.83 39.07
N GLU A 21 29.43 -13.47 37.92
CA GLU A 21 30.21 -14.63 37.47
C GLU A 21 31.64 -14.25 37.11
N THR A 22 31.85 -13.14 36.40
CA THR A 22 33.19 -12.62 36.10
C THR A 22 33.97 -12.31 37.37
N LEU A 23 33.33 -11.73 38.40
CA LEU A 23 33.96 -11.45 39.69
C LEU A 23 34.31 -12.74 40.46
N LYS A 24 33.45 -13.77 40.42
CA LYS A 24 33.71 -15.06 41.07
C LYS A 24 34.88 -15.80 40.42
N GLU A 25 34.93 -15.83 39.09
CA GLU A 25 36.03 -16.44 38.33
C GLU A 25 37.35 -15.74 38.63
N ALA A 26 37.35 -14.41 38.68
CA ALA A 26 38.51 -13.62 39.04
C ALA A 26 38.97 -13.85 40.50
N LEU A 27 38.04 -13.96 41.45
CA LEU A 27 38.35 -14.24 42.84
C LEU A 27 38.95 -15.64 43.02
N ALA A 28 38.38 -16.65 42.34
CA ALA A 28 38.88 -18.03 42.36
C ALA A 28 40.32 -18.13 41.84
N ALA A 29 40.67 -17.39 40.79
CA ALA A 29 42.01 -17.34 40.22
C ALA A 29 43.07 -16.71 41.15
N SER A 30 42.66 -15.91 42.15
CA SER A 30 43.56 -15.23 43.10
C SER A 30 43.83 -16.00 44.40
N SER A 31 43.16 -17.13 44.63
CA SER A 31 43.20 -17.86 45.90
C SER A 31 44.49 -18.65 46.18
N GLY A 32 45.52 -18.51 45.33
CA GLY A 32 46.79 -19.25 45.44
C GLY A 32 48.09 -18.44 45.31
N ALA A 33 48.05 -17.10 45.27
CA ALA A 33 49.24 -16.27 44.99
C ALA A 33 49.63 -15.35 46.17
N ASP A 34 50.93 -15.30 46.45
CA ASP A 34 51.62 -14.48 47.46
C ASP A 34 51.16 -13.01 47.48
N ALA A 35 51.00 -12.45 48.68
CA ALA A 35 50.21 -11.25 49.00
C ALA A 35 50.79 -9.90 48.54
N THR A 36 51.71 -9.89 47.55
CA THR A 36 52.35 -8.68 47.03
C THR A 36 52.03 -8.35 45.58
N GLN A 37 51.26 -9.18 44.84
CA GLN A 37 50.88 -8.91 43.44
C GLN A 37 49.39 -9.10 42.99
N PRO A 38 48.46 -9.75 43.72
CA PRO A 38 47.16 -10.15 43.13
C PRO A 38 46.16 -8.99 42.89
N HIS A 39 46.34 -7.83 43.53
CA HIS A 39 45.44 -6.70 43.36
C HIS A 39 45.58 -5.99 41.99
N SER A 40 46.72 -6.16 41.29
CA SER A 40 47.00 -5.51 40.01
C SER A 40 46.38 -6.24 38.82
N GLU A 41 46.47 -7.56 38.76
CA GLU A 41 45.94 -8.35 37.64
C GLU A 41 44.41 -8.37 37.62
N LEU A 42 43.78 -8.51 38.80
CA LEU A 42 42.32 -8.49 38.91
C LEU A 42 41.76 -7.11 38.55
N ALA A 43 42.44 -6.02 38.96
CA ALA A 43 42.10 -4.67 38.55
C ALA A 43 42.28 -4.47 37.03
N THR A 44 43.31 -5.06 36.43
CA THR A 44 43.56 -5.01 34.98
C THR A 44 42.49 -5.74 34.18
N LEU A 45 42.10 -6.94 34.64
CA LEU A 45 41.04 -7.74 34.01
C LEU A 45 39.68 -7.03 34.09
N LEU A 46 39.36 -6.44 35.24
CA LEU A 46 38.13 -5.66 35.43
C LEU A 46 38.10 -4.41 34.53
N LEU A 47 39.21 -3.67 34.44
CA LEU A 47 39.31 -2.51 33.55
C LEU A 47 39.16 -2.91 32.08
N LEU A 48 39.75 -4.03 31.65
CA LEU A 48 39.60 -4.53 30.30
C LEU A 48 38.15 -4.90 29.98
N HIS A 49 37.47 -5.59 30.90
CA HIS A 49 36.07 -5.95 30.73
C HIS A 49 35.16 -4.73 30.68
N VAL A 50 35.37 -3.73 31.55
CA VAL A 50 34.63 -2.46 31.52
C VAL A 50 34.82 -1.76 30.18
N ARG A 51 36.05 -1.71 29.66
CA ARG A 51 36.34 -1.13 28.35
C ARG A 51 35.62 -1.87 27.22
N ASP A 52 35.59 -3.19 27.27
CA ASP A 52 34.92 -4.01 26.25
C ASP A 52 33.38 -3.85 26.33
N MET A 53 32.82 -3.71 27.53
CA MET A 53 31.42 -3.37 27.75
C MET A 53 31.08 -1.97 27.21
N GLU A 54 31.94 -0.98 27.44
CA GLU A 54 31.78 0.37 26.88
C GLU A 54 31.81 0.35 25.35
N ALA A 55 32.76 -0.38 24.75
CA ALA A 55 32.82 -0.55 23.30
C ALA A 55 31.58 -1.27 22.75
N PHE A 56 31.04 -2.26 23.47
CA PHE A 56 29.78 -2.91 23.11
C PHE A 56 28.60 -1.93 23.18
N LYS A 57 28.50 -1.13 24.24
CA LYS A 57 27.47 -0.10 24.39
C LYS A 57 27.49 0.90 23.22
N ILE A 58 28.67 1.40 22.86
CA ILE A 58 28.83 2.34 21.74
C ILE A 58 28.35 1.72 20.41
N ARG A 59 28.66 0.43 20.17
CA ARG A 59 28.18 -0.28 18.96
C ARG A 59 26.66 -0.38 18.92
N ILE A 60 26.04 -0.76 20.04
CA ILE A 60 24.57 -0.85 20.13
C ILE A 60 23.92 0.52 19.90
N GLU A 61 24.46 1.58 20.50
CA GLU A 61 23.94 2.93 20.32
C GLU A 61 24.05 3.39 18.85
N SER A 62 25.13 3.04 18.17
CA SER A 62 25.31 3.32 16.74
C SER A 62 24.31 2.57 15.85
N GLU A 63 24.11 1.28 16.09
CA GLU A 63 23.12 0.48 15.34
C GLU A 63 21.69 0.98 15.58
N LEU A 64 21.34 1.32 16.82
CA LEU A 64 20.05 1.90 17.16
C LEU A 64 19.81 3.24 16.44
N ALA A 65 20.84 4.09 16.34
CA ALA A 65 20.74 5.34 15.58
C ALA A 65 20.48 5.07 14.09
N ALA A 66 21.18 4.10 13.50
CA ALA A 66 20.98 3.72 12.10
C ALA A 66 19.56 3.15 11.85
N ILE A 67 19.04 2.34 12.79
CA ILE A 67 17.67 1.80 12.71
C ILE A 67 16.64 2.93 12.77
N LYS A 68 16.79 3.88 13.70
CA LYS A 68 15.89 5.05 13.81
C LYS A 68 15.85 5.86 12.52
N GLN A 69 17.00 6.07 11.89
CA GLN A 69 17.07 6.77 10.60
C GLN A 69 16.31 6.01 9.50
N LYS A 70 16.54 4.70 9.38
CA LYS A 70 15.85 3.86 8.39
C LYS A 70 14.33 3.86 8.61
N LEU A 71 13.88 3.85 9.86
CA LEU A 71 12.46 3.93 10.20
C LEU A 71 11.86 5.26 9.75
N GLY A 72 12.54 6.39 10.00
CA GLY A 72 12.09 7.70 9.51
C GLY A 72 11.97 7.74 7.98
N SER A 73 12.93 7.18 7.25
CA SER A 73 12.82 7.07 5.78
C SER A 73 11.69 6.15 5.31
N ILE A 74 11.27 5.18 6.11
CA ILE A 74 10.10 4.33 5.81
C ILE A 74 8.81 5.12 6.04
N GLU A 75 8.72 5.87 7.14
CA GLU A 75 7.58 6.75 7.44
C GLU A 75 7.33 7.73 6.28
N GLU A 76 8.37 8.45 5.82
CA GLU A 76 8.26 9.36 4.67
C GLU A 76 7.77 8.65 3.38
N ARG A 77 8.22 7.42 3.14
CA ARG A 77 7.79 6.64 1.97
C ARG A 77 6.34 6.18 2.09
N LEU A 78 5.87 5.87 3.30
CA LEU A 78 4.48 5.49 3.56
C LEU A 78 3.56 6.68 3.33
N ASP A 79 3.91 7.87 3.85
CA ASP A 79 3.15 9.10 3.62
C ASP A 79 3.04 9.42 2.13
N LYS A 80 4.14 9.25 1.38
CA LYS A 80 4.13 9.43 -0.07
C LYS A 80 3.22 8.41 -0.76
N ILE A 81 3.23 7.16 -0.33
CA ILE A 81 2.39 6.12 -0.90
C ILE A 81 0.91 6.44 -0.64
N GLU A 82 0.56 6.84 0.58
CA GLU A 82 -0.81 7.23 0.96
C GLU A 82 -1.32 8.42 0.14
N THR A 83 -0.48 9.43 -0.09
CA THR A 83 -0.87 10.64 -0.83
C THR A 83 -0.87 10.49 -2.35
N THR A 84 -0.19 9.47 -2.90
CA THR A 84 -0.07 9.28 -4.37
C THR A 84 -0.87 8.11 -4.90
N MET A 85 -1.33 7.19 -4.04
CA MET A 85 -2.15 6.08 -4.49
C MET A 85 -3.55 6.54 -4.89
N ALA A 86 -4.04 6.05 -6.03
CA ALA A 86 -5.45 6.15 -6.36
C ALA A 86 -6.25 5.18 -5.48
N THR A 87 -7.34 5.68 -4.91
CA THR A 87 -8.28 4.86 -4.14
C THR A 87 -9.23 4.10 -5.08
N LYS A 88 -9.95 3.13 -4.52
CA LYS A 88 -11.02 2.45 -5.26
C LYS A 88 -12.11 3.41 -5.71
N ASP A 89 -12.40 4.44 -4.92
CA ASP A 89 -13.44 5.40 -5.25
C ASP A 89 -12.98 6.37 -6.35
N ASP A 90 -11.70 6.73 -6.41
CA ASP A 90 -11.13 7.47 -7.54
C ASP A 90 -11.32 6.71 -8.86
N LEU A 91 -11.09 5.39 -8.85
CA LEU A 91 -11.31 4.55 -10.01
C LEU A 91 -12.78 4.46 -10.40
N LYS A 92 -13.70 4.31 -9.43
CA LYS A 92 -15.15 4.33 -9.70
C LYS A 92 -15.57 5.64 -10.33
N ASN A 93 -15.10 6.77 -9.79
CA ASN A 93 -15.40 8.09 -10.31
C ASN A 93 -14.86 8.27 -11.73
N ALA A 94 -13.66 7.76 -12.01
CA ALA A 94 -13.06 7.82 -13.35
C ALA A 94 -13.87 7.06 -14.40
N VAL A 95 -14.55 5.98 -14.03
CA VAL A 95 -15.32 5.14 -14.97
C VAL A 95 -16.83 5.39 -14.94
N ALA A 96 -17.35 6.11 -13.95
CA ALA A 96 -18.80 6.28 -13.73
C ALA A 96 -19.55 6.85 -14.95
N ASN A 97 -18.88 7.68 -15.77
CA ASN A 97 -19.47 8.32 -16.95
C ASN A 97 -18.92 7.76 -18.28
N MET A 98 -18.21 6.63 -18.24
CA MET A 98 -17.76 6.00 -19.48
C MET A 98 -18.93 5.32 -20.18
N VAL A 99 -19.24 5.81 -21.39
CA VAL A 99 -20.13 5.11 -22.33
C VAL A 99 -19.35 3.98 -22.97
N THR A 100 -19.87 2.75 -22.86
CA THR A 100 -19.29 1.56 -23.47
C THR A 100 -19.79 1.35 -24.89
N LYS A 101 -19.15 0.46 -25.65
CA LYS A 101 -19.62 0.11 -27.00
C LYS A 101 -21.01 -0.55 -26.98
N ASP A 102 -21.33 -1.26 -25.91
CA ASP A 102 -22.63 -1.92 -25.75
C ASP A 102 -23.75 -0.89 -25.52
N ASP A 103 -23.45 0.20 -24.81
CA ASP A 103 -24.41 1.30 -24.59
C ASP A 103 -24.87 1.96 -25.90
N ILE A 104 -24.02 1.95 -26.94
CA ILE A 104 -24.31 2.57 -28.25
C ILE A 104 -24.65 1.55 -29.34
N ALA A 105 -24.63 0.25 -29.05
CA ALA A 105 -24.76 -0.80 -30.06
C ALA A 105 -26.10 -0.77 -30.82
N ASN A 106 -27.16 -0.25 -30.19
CA ASN A 106 -28.51 -0.18 -30.76
C ASN A 106 -28.96 1.26 -31.07
N MET A 107 -28.04 2.23 -31.06
CA MET A 107 -28.40 3.59 -31.44
C MET A 107 -28.63 3.68 -32.95
N ALA A 108 -29.83 4.11 -33.35
CA ALA A 108 -30.13 4.42 -34.74
C ALA A 108 -29.31 5.63 -35.20
N THR A 109 -28.79 5.54 -36.41
CA THR A 109 -28.06 6.62 -37.06
C THR A 109 -29.02 7.56 -37.78
N LYS A 110 -28.50 8.69 -38.25
CA LYS A 110 -29.29 9.62 -39.08
C LYS A 110 -29.72 9.00 -40.40
N ASP A 111 -28.90 8.11 -40.96
CA ASP A 111 -29.21 7.43 -42.22
C ASP A 111 -30.39 6.45 -42.07
N ASP A 112 -30.46 5.75 -40.93
CA ASP A 112 -31.61 4.89 -40.61
C ASP A 112 -32.93 5.68 -40.61
N LEU A 113 -32.90 6.91 -40.11
CA LEU A 113 -34.06 7.81 -40.12
C LEU A 113 -34.42 8.28 -41.53
N ILE A 114 -33.41 8.64 -42.35
CA ILE A 114 -33.62 9.03 -43.75
C ILE A 114 -34.28 7.89 -44.52
N ASP A 115 -33.80 6.66 -44.33
CA ASP A 115 -34.35 5.47 -44.97
C ASP A 115 -35.78 5.18 -44.53
N ALA A 116 -36.08 5.30 -43.24
CA ALA A 116 -37.43 5.13 -42.71
C ALA A 116 -38.39 6.17 -43.30
N ILE A 117 -38.01 7.45 -43.33
CA ILE A 117 -38.80 8.54 -43.90
C ILE A 117 -39.04 8.31 -45.40
N ALA A 118 -38.01 7.89 -46.14
CA ALA A 118 -38.13 7.60 -47.57
C ALA A 118 -39.12 6.45 -47.84
N LYS A 119 -39.07 5.37 -47.04
CA LYS A 119 -40.03 4.24 -47.14
C LYS A 119 -41.46 4.68 -46.84
N ILE A 120 -41.66 5.50 -45.81
CA ILE A 120 -42.97 6.06 -45.47
C ILE A 120 -43.48 6.94 -46.61
N GLY A 121 -42.66 7.85 -47.13
CA GLY A 121 -43.03 8.74 -48.24
C GLY A 121 -43.46 7.99 -49.50
N LYS A 122 -42.73 6.94 -49.88
CA LYS A 122 -43.10 6.04 -50.99
C LYS A 122 -44.45 5.36 -50.75
N SER A 123 -44.68 4.87 -49.54
CA SER A 123 -45.92 4.19 -49.15
C SER A 123 -47.13 5.11 -49.19
N ILE A 124 -46.98 6.35 -48.70
CA ILE A 124 -48.02 7.38 -48.76
C ILE A 124 -48.35 7.73 -50.22
N LYS A 125 -47.32 7.97 -51.05
CA LYS A 125 -47.50 8.29 -52.47
C LYS A 125 -48.28 7.19 -53.21
N LYS A 126 -47.96 5.92 -52.96
CA LYS A 126 -48.69 4.77 -53.53
C LYS A 126 -50.17 4.75 -53.14
N ARG A 127 -50.47 4.92 -51.85
CA ARG A 127 -51.87 4.92 -51.36
C ARG A 127 -52.70 6.09 -51.89
N LEU A 128 -52.07 7.23 -52.17
CA LEU A 128 -52.75 8.37 -52.78
C LEU A 128 -53.11 8.07 -54.24
N SER A 129 -52.20 7.50 -55.03
CA SER A 129 -52.50 7.11 -56.42
C SER A 129 -53.57 6.03 -56.55
N GLU A 130 -53.72 5.14 -55.56
CA GLU A 130 -54.76 4.10 -55.53
C GLU A 130 -56.15 4.62 -55.15
N LYS A 131 -56.24 5.81 -54.52
CA LYS A 131 -57.53 6.45 -54.19
C LYS A 131 -58.10 7.28 -55.35
N GLU A 132 -57.33 7.55 -56.38
CA GLU A 132 -57.71 8.44 -57.49
C GLU A 132 -58.30 7.71 -58.72
N THR A 133 -58.47 6.38 -58.69
CA THR A 133 -59.18 5.66 -59.77
C THR A 133 -60.68 5.60 -59.48
N PRO A 134 -61.55 6.27 -60.26
CA PRO A 134 -63.00 6.15 -60.11
C PRO A 134 -63.45 4.79 -60.63
N THR A 135 -64.30 4.10 -59.87
CA THR A 135 -65.14 3.00 -60.35
C THR A 135 -66.19 3.55 -61.33
N GLU A 136 -65.75 3.99 -62.52
CA GLU A 136 -66.65 4.55 -63.56
C GLU A 136 -67.44 3.47 -64.32
N LYS A 137 -67.27 2.18 -64.00
CA LYS A 137 -68.00 1.07 -64.63
C LYS A 137 -69.24 0.58 -63.87
N GLU A 138 -69.56 1.11 -62.70
CA GLU A 138 -70.77 0.72 -61.94
C GLU A 138 -71.90 1.76 -61.95
N MET A 139 -71.72 2.94 -62.58
CA MET A 139 -72.77 3.97 -62.65
C MET A 139 -73.57 4.00 -63.96
N LEU A 140 -73.46 2.98 -64.82
CA LEU A 140 -74.12 2.98 -66.14
C LEU A 140 -74.87 1.69 -66.51
N SER A 141 -75.35 0.89 -65.56
CA SER A 141 -76.18 -0.29 -65.87
C SER A 141 -77.64 -0.25 -65.42
N ASP A 142 -78.09 0.73 -64.63
CA ASP A 142 -79.50 0.79 -64.21
C ASP A 142 -80.26 1.84 -65.03
N LYS A 143 -80.66 1.44 -66.24
CA LYS A 143 -81.75 2.04 -67.02
C LYS A 143 -82.76 0.97 -67.39
#